data_AF-A0A505II29-F1
#
_entry.id   AF-A0A505II29-F1
#
_cell.length_a   1.000
_cell.length_b   1.000
_cell.length_c   1.000
_cell.angle_alpha   90.00
_cell.angle_beta   90.00
_cell.angle_gamma   90.00
#
_symmetry.space_group_name_H-M   'P 1'
#
loop_
_entity.id
_entity.type
_entity.pdbx_description
1 polymer ?
#
loop_
_entity_poly.entity_id
_entity_poly.type
_entity_poly.pdbx_seq_one_letter_code
_entity_poly.pdbx_strand_id
1 'polypeptide(L)'
;MNNQETNHVNDQRNEKKEQYAPHFDQYEKKEQTIIYILWQIQNRKIRVGSKLFFEPLNKKFGLSKSQWPLVKEFLSGAGLLVDQVVIAESIPKYLKERYGIVNE
;
A
#
# COMPACT_ATOMS: atom_id res chain seq x y z
N MET A 1 -6.64 -24.25 48.88
CA MET A 1 -5.34 -24.03 48.21
C MET A 1 -5.57 -24.07 46.71
N ASN A 2 -5.36 -22.90 46.10
CA ASN A 2 -5.01 -22.57 44.72
C ASN A 2 -5.98 -22.89 43.55
N ASN A 3 -6.62 -21.78 43.13
CA ASN A 3 -7.17 -21.47 41.82
C ASN A 3 -6.21 -21.79 40.67
N GLN A 4 -6.75 -22.30 39.57
CA GLN A 4 -6.18 -22.11 38.24
C GLN A 4 -7.30 -21.72 37.28
N GLU A 5 -7.55 -20.41 37.18
CA GLU A 5 -8.24 -19.80 36.05
C GLU A 5 -7.23 -19.65 34.92
N THR A 6 -7.26 -20.54 33.93
CA THR A 6 -6.62 -20.31 32.63
C THR A 6 -7.54 -19.43 31.79
N ASN A 7 -7.47 -18.12 32.02
CA ASN A 7 -7.99 -17.12 31.09
C ASN A 7 -7.18 -17.20 29.79
N HIS A 8 -7.66 -18.01 28.84
CA HIS A 8 -7.32 -17.86 27.43
C HIS A 8 -7.90 -16.53 26.94
N VAL A 9 -7.14 -15.45 27.11
CA VAL A 9 -7.43 -14.18 26.45
C VAL A 9 -7.17 -14.39 24.96
N ASN A 10 -8.23 -14.78 24.26
CA ASN A 10 -8.30 -14.78 22.80
C ASN A 10 -8.29 -13.31 22.37
N ASP A 11 -7.09 -12.71 22.29
CA ASP A 11 -6.86 -11.36 21.76
C ASP A 11 -7.06 -11.42 20.23
N GLN A 12 -8.30 -11.66 19.80
CA GLN A 12 -8.76 -11.35 18.46
C GLN A 12 -8.86 -9.83 18.39
N ARG A 13 -7.70 -9.16 18.34
CA ARG A 13 -7.62 -7.84 17.71
C ARG A 13 -8.13 -8.07 16.32
N ASN A 14 -9.36 -7.63 16.11
CA ASN A 14 -9.97 -7.50 14.81
C ASN A 14 -9.13 -6.43 14.09
N GLU A 15 -7.96 -6.82 13.59
CA GLU A 15 -7.11 -6.01 12.75
C GLU A 15 -7.99 -5.66 11.55
N LYS A 16 -8.58 -4.46 11.57
CA LYS A 16 -9.28 -3.93 10.41
C LYS A 16 -8.30 -4.05 9.26
N LYS A 17 -8.53 -5.01 8.37
CA LYS A 17 -7.75 -5.11 7.14
C LYS A 17 -7.89 -3.76 6.45
N GLU A 18 -6.79 -3.02 6.36
CA GLU A 18 -6.75 -1.76 5.64
C GLU A 18 -7.27 -2.04 4.22
N GLN A 19 -8.40 -1.46 3.87
CA GLN A 19 -8.95 -1.58 2.54
C GLN A 19 -8.31 -0.49 1.68
N TYR A 20 -7.54 -0.88 0.66
CA TYR A 20 -6.86 0.08 -0.23
C TYR A 20 -7.73 0.44 -1.45
N ALA A 21 -8.43 -0.57 -1.96
CA ALA A 21 -9.28 -0.53 -3.15
C ALA A 21 -10.30 -1.69 -3.12
N PRO A 22 -11.43 -1.60 -3.84
CA PRO A 22 -12.27 -2.75 -4.14
C PRO A 22 -11.48 -3.85 -4.85
N HIS A 23 -11.77 -5.11 -4.49
CA HIS A 23 -11.15 -6.29 -5.11
C HIS A 23 -9.61 -6.30 -5.12
N PHE A 24 -8.97 -5.62 -4.14
CA PHE A 24 -7.52 -5.50 -4.05
C PHE A 24 -6.78 -6.85 -4.16
N ASP A 25 -7.31 -7.89 -3.52
CA ASP A 25 -6.71 -9.23 -3.49
C ASP A 25 -6.71 -9.94 -4.86
N GLN A 26 -7.53 -9.49 -5.82
CA GLN A 26 -7.61 -10.06 -7.17
C GLN A 26 -6.54 -9.54 -8.12
N TYR A 27 -5.89 -8.42 -7.78
CA TYR A 27 -4.81 -7.86 -8.59
C TYR A 27 -3.51 -8.64 -8.44
N GLU A 28 -2.68 -8.62 -9.49
CA GLU A 28 -1.31 -9.11 -9.40
C GLU A 28 -0.47 -8.26 -8.45
N LYS A 29 0.65 -8.81 -7.96
CA LYS A 29 1.50 -8.16 -6.94
C LYS A 29 2.02 -6.77 -7.35
N LYS A 30 2.28 -6.59 -8.64
CA LYS A 30 2.67 -5.30 -9.22
C LYS A 30 1.54 -4.27 -9.09
N GLU A 31 0.33 -4.59 -9.55
CA GLU A 31 -0.85 -3.71 -9.38
C GLU A 31 -1.18 -3.47 -7.91
N GLN A 32 -1.15 -4.51 -7.06
CA GLN A 32 -1.37 -4.36 -5.61
C GLN A 32 -0.40 -3.32 -5.00
N THR A 33 0.86 -3.38 -5.39
CA THR A 33 1.88 -2.43 -4.94
C THR A 33 1.59 -1.01 -5.43
N ILE A 34 1.22 -0.84 -6.70
CA ILE A 34 0.83 0.47 -7.27
C ILE A 34 -0.35 1.04 -6.49
N ILE A 35 -1.43 0.27 -6.33
CA ILE A 35 -2.64 0.70 -5.62
C ILE A 35 -2.31 1.10 -4.18
N TYR A 36 -1.49 0.32 -3.50
CA TYR A 36 -1.04 0.65 -2.15
C TYR A 36 -0.31 1.98 -2.08
N ILE A 37 0.62 2.25 -3.01
CA ILE A 37 1.37 3.51 -3.04
C ILE A 37 0.43 4.69 -3.35
N LEU A 38 -0.49 4.52 -4.31
CA LEU A 38 -1.51 5.53 -4.61
C LEU A 38 -2.36 5.86 -3.37
N TRP A 39 -2.78 4.84 -2.64
CA TRP A 39 -3.52 4.99 -1.40
C TRP A 39 -2.70 5.70 -0.31
N GLN A 40 -1.41 5.39 -0.18
CA GLN A 40 -0.51 6.07 0.76
C GLN A 40 -0.36 7.56 0.46
N ILE A 41 -0.23 7.94 -0.82
CA ILE A 41 -0.15 9.35 -1.24
C ILE A 41 -1.49 10.04 -0.97
N GLN A 42 -2.59 9.45 -1.40
CA GLN A 42 -3.94 9.98 -1.25
C GLN A 42 -4.29 10.25 0.22
N ASN A 43 -3.84 9.37 1.12
CA ASN A 43 -4.07 9.46 2.57
C ASN A 43 -2.92 10.14 3.33
N ARG A 44 -1.99 10.81 2.60
CA ARG A 44 -0.85 11.57 3.15
C ARG A 44 0.06 10.78 4.11
N LYS A 45 0.07 9.45 4.00
CA LYS A 45 0.92 8.53 4.76
C LYS A 45 2.36 8.61 4.27
N ILE A 46 2.53 8.84 2.97
CA ILE A 46 3.79 9.30 2.37
C ILE A 46 3.56 10.66 1.73
N ARG A 47 4.56 11.53 1.80
CA ARG A 47 4.48 12.93 1.34
C ARG A 47 5.58 13.23 0.32
N VAL A 48 5.49 14.38 -0.34
CA VAL A 48 6.55 14.89 -1.22
C VAL A 48 7.91 14.82 -0.50
N GLY A 49 8.93 14.33 -1.20
CA GLY A 49 10.27 14.07 -0.66
C GLY A 49 10.44 12.68 -0.02
N SER A 50 9.36 11.92 0.20
CA SER A 50 9.47 10.55 0.72
C SER A 50 10.11 9.62 -0.31
N LYS A 51 11.05 8.79 0.13
CA LYS A 51 11.70 7.79 -0.72
C LYS A 51 10.98 6.45 -0.60
N LEU A 52 10.67 5.83 -1.74
CA LEU A 52 10.17 4.47 -1.80
C LEU A 52 11.33 3.48 -1.84
N PHE A 53 11.17 2.37 -1.13
CA PHE A 53 12.15 1.29 -1.05
C PHE A 53 11.52 -0.03 -1.49
N PHE A 54 12.32 -0.89 -2.11
CA PHE A 54 11.86 -2.18 -2.61
C PHE A 54 11.55 -3.15 -1.47
N GLU A 55 12.41 -3.20 -0.46
CA GLU A 55 12.39 -4.22 0.60
C GLU A 55 11.09 -4.21 1.40
N PRO A 56 10.53 -3.06 1.83
CA PRO A 56 9.24 -3.03 2.51
C PRO A 56 8.09 -3.52 1.63
N LEU A 57 8.11 -3.20 0.32
CA LEU A 57 7.06 -3.58 -0.63
C LEU A 57 7.15 -5.07 -0.98
N ASN A 58 8.36 -5.61 -1.12
CA ASN A 58 8.59 -7.05 -1.25
C ASN A 58 8.09 -7.81 -0.02
N LYS A 59 8.41 -7.33 1.19
CA LYS A 59 7.93 -7.97 2.43
C LYS A 59 6.41 -7.93 2.56
N LYS A 60 5.75 -6.84 2.13
CA LYS A 60 4.30 -6.67 2.26
C LYS A 60 3.50 -7.43 1.20
N PHE A 61 3.96 -7.42 -0.06
CA PHE A 61 3.17 -7.95 -1.18
C PHE A 61 3.82 -9.10 -1.94
N GLY A 62 5.10 -9.42 -1.67
CA GLY A 62 5.85 -10.38 -2.47
C GLY A 62 6.26 -9.82 -3.84
N LEU A 63 6.39 -8.50 -3.96
CA LEU A 63 6.83 -7.84 -5.19
C LEU A 63 8.19 -8.36 -5.64
N SER A 64 8.33 -8.83 -6.88
CA SER A 64 9.61 -9.32 -7.38
C SER A 64 10.56 -8.17 -7.77
N LYS A 65 11.87 -8.45 -7.80
CA LYS A 65 12.87 -7.47 -8.29
C LYS A 65 12.62 -7.07 -9.76
N SER A 66 12.07 -7.97 -10.58
CA SER A 66 11.72 -7.67 -11.97
C SER A 66 10.48 -6.79 -12.12
N GLN A 67 9.54 -6.85 -11.17
CA GLN A 67 8.35 -6.00 -11.15
C GLN A 67 8.63 -4.59 -10.61
N TRP A 68 9.66 -4.42 -9.78
CA TRP A 68 9.96 -3.13 -9.16
C TRP A 68 10.20 -1.98 -10.17
N PRO A 69 11.01 -2.15 -11.23
CA PRO A 69 11.15 -1.14 -12.27
C PRO A 69 9.81 -0.73 -12.88
N LEU A 70 8.92 -1.70 -13.15
CA LEU A 70 7.60 -1.45 -13.76
C LEU A 70 6.69 -0.63 -12.83
N VAL A 71 6.77 -0.86 -11.51
CA VAL A 71 6.06 -0.04 -10.51
C VAL A 71 6.58 1.40 -10.54
N LYS A 72 7.91 1.57 -10.54
CA LYS A 72 8.53 2.91 -10.61
C LYS A 72 8.17 3.63 -11.90
N GLU A 73 8.24 2.95 -13.04
CA GLU A 73 7.89 3.49 -14.36
C GLU A 73 6.42 3.94 -14.40
N PHE A 74 5.49 3.11 -13.93
CA PHE A 74 4.08 3.48 -13.87
C PHE A 74 3.86 4.76 -13.06
N LEU A 75 4.43 4.81 -11.85
CA LEU A 75 4.24 5.95 -10.95
C LEU A 75 4.96 7.21 -11.47
N SER A 76 6.10 7.06 -12.15
CA SER A 76 6.80 8.17 -12.77
C SER A 76 6.03 8.71 -13.98
N GLY A 77 5.50 7.83 -14.83
CA GLY A 77 4.63 8.19 -15.96
C GLY A 77 3.32 8.86 -15.51
N ALA A 78 2.86 8.54 -14.31
CA ALA A 78 1.73 9.22 -13.67
C ALA A 78 2.08 10.57 -13.01
N GLY A 79 3.35 10.98 -13.03
CA GLY A 79 3.82 12.23 -12.40
C GLY A 79 3.89 12.19 -10.87
N LEU A 80 3.96 10.99 -10.27
CA LEU A 80 3.97 10.81 -8.81
C LEU A 80 5.37 10.61 -8.24
N LEU A 81 6.30 10.09 -9.04
CA LEU A 81 7.69 9.81 -8.67
C LEU A 81 8.68 10.43 -9.65
N VAL A 82 9.87 10.75 -9.13
CA VAL A 82 11.11 10.88 -9.91
C VAL A 82 12.12 9.91 -9.32
N ASP A 83 12.60 8.97 -10.15
CA ASP A 83 13.31 7.77 -9.74
C ASP A 83 12.55 6.98 -8.66
N GLN A 84 12.77 7.27 -7.38
CA GLN A 84 12.09 6.63 -6.25
C GLN A 84 11.59 7.64 -5.20
N VAL A 85 11.58 8.93 -5.51
CA VAL A 85 11.16 10.01 -4.61
C VAL A 85 9.78 10.50 -5.01
N VAL A 86 8.87 10.61 -4.04
CA VAL A 86 7.52 11.17 -4.24
C VAL A 86 7.60 12.65 -4.53
N ILE A 87 6.96 13.09 -5.62
CA ILE A 87 6.93 14.49 -6.06
C ILE A 87 5.53 15.11 -6.08
N ALA A 88 4.49 14.32 -5.81
CA ALA A 88 3.09 14.78 -5.85
C ALA A 88 2.43 14.71 -4.47
N GLU A 89 1.61 15.72 -4.16
CA GLU A 89 0.81 15.77 -2.93
C GLU A 89 -0.51 14.98 -3.03
N SER A 90 -0.95 14.67 -4.24
CA SER A 90 -2.19 13.96 -4.51
C SER A 90 -2.08 13.11 -5.78
N ILE A 91 -2.94 12.11 -5.90
CA ILE A 91 -2.99 11.26 -7.10
C ILE A 91 -3.90 11.86 -8.19
N PRO A 92 -3.60 11.66 -9.47
CA PRO A 92 -4.50 12.03 -10.56
C PRO A 92 -5.90 11.43 -10.40
N LYS A 93 -6.93 12.23 -10.72
CA LYS A 93 -8.34 11.84 -10.58
C LYS A 93 -8.68 10.53 -11.31
N TYR A 94 -8.15 10.35 -12.52
CA TYR A 94 -8.38 9.13 -13.31
C TYR A 94 -7.84 7.85 -12.64
N LEU A 95 -6.73 7.95 -11.88
CA LEU A 95 -6.19 6.81 -11.13
C LEU A 95 -7.05 6.50 -9.91
N LYS A 96 -7.53 7.54 -9.24
CA LYS A 96 -8.48 7.38 -8.12
C LYS A 96 -9.74 6.64 -8.57
N GLU A 97 -10.30 7.03 -9.70
CA GLU A 97 -11.50 6.40 -10.28
C GLU A 97 -11.22 4.99 -10.80
N ARG A 98 -10.13 4.80 -11.57
CA ARG A 98 -9.76 3.50 -12.15
C ARG A 98 -9.61 2.40 -11.11
N TYR A 99 -8.95 2.71 -9.99
CA TYR A 99 -8.67 1.73 -8.95
C TYR A 99 -9.63 1.81 -7.76
N GLY A 100 -10.56 2.79 -7.74
CA GLY A 100 -11.46 2.99 -6.61
C GLY A 100 -10.70 3.27 -5.30
N ILE A 101 -9.65 4.10 -5.34
CA ILE A 101 -8.81 4.37 -4.16
C ILE A 101 -9.65 5.04 -3.06
N VAL A 102 -9.70 4.40 -1.90
CA VAL A 102 -10.48 4.89 -0.76
C VAL A 102 -9.70 5.93 0.05
N ASN A 103 -10.42 6.88 0.63
CA ASN A 103 -9.88 7.78 1.65
C ASN A 103 -10.18 7.17 3.02
N GLU A 104 -9.19 7.18 3.92
CA GLU A 104 -9.39 7.01 5.36
C GLU A 104 -9.87 8.31 6.01
#